data_AF-A0A1H4G859-F1
#
_entry.id   AF-A0A1H4G859-F1
#
_cell.length_a   1.000
_cell.length_b   1.000
_cell.length_c   1.000
_cell.angle_alpha   90.00
_cell.angle_beta   90.00
_cell.angle_gamma   90.00
#
_symmetry.space_group_name_H-M   'P 1'
#
loop_
_entity.id
_entity.type
_entity.pdbx_description
1 polymer ?
#
loop_
_entity_poly.entity_id
_entity_poly.type
_entity_poly.pdbx_seq_one_letter_code
_entity_poly.pdbx_strand_id
1 'polypeptide(L)'
;MLIGHSIGGAIAATIASEPDGLPIIGLAVSGVCMNTPPEHKPMWEQLPDVPLVEIPPEAKAQFMFGPPGSFDVDMPDISARVAGAGAPKDELVDIVSTWSSSAPSVLGRIAVPVHYRQAEIDHLWICGQQEVDSFAKALANAPRVDAAMMRNTGHCVDFHRVGRALQLQQLAFALQCAAELPR
;
A
#
# COMPACT_ATOMS: atom_id res chain seq x y z
N MET A 1 10.63 -11.70 3.98
CA MET A 1 9.40 -11.19 3.31
C MET A 1 9.20 -9.77 3.77
N LEU A 2 9.04 -8.81 2.86
CA LEU A 2 8.60 -7.47 3.21
C LEU A 2 7.10 -7.34 2.98
N ILE A 3 6.41 -6.69 3.91
CA ILE A 3 4.99 -6.39 3.80
C ILE A 3 4.81 -4.90 4.00
N GLY A 4 4.09 -4.24 3.10
CA GLY A 4 3.84 -2.80 3.16
C GLY A 4 2.40 -2.46 2.81
N HIS A 5 1.86 -1.44 3.47
CA HIS A 5 0.54 -0.90 3.18
C HIS A 5 0.65 0.61 2.98
N SER A 6 -0.11 1.17 2.03
CA SER A 6 -0.13 2.61 1.76
C SER A 6 1.28 3.15 1.48
N ILE A 7 1.69 4.24 2.13
CA ILE A 7 3.06 4.78 2.04
C ILE A 7 4.10 3.73 2.42
N GLY A 8 3.82 2.88 3.43
CA GLY A 8 4.64 1.73 3.77
C GLY A 8 4.79 0.73 2.62
N GLY A 9 3.82 0.66 1.70
CA GLY A 9 3.91 -0.10 0.46
C GLY A 9 4.94 0.47 -0.52
N ALA A 10 4.95 1.80 -0.69
CA ALA A 10 5.97 2.48 -1.49
C ALA A 10 7.37 2.33 -0.88
N ILE A 11 7.50 2.49 0.45
CA ILE A 11 8.75 2.27 1.18
C ILE A 11 9.24 0.83 1.03
N ALA A 12 8.35 -0.16 1.21
CA ALA A 12 8.71 -1.57 1.05
C ALA A 12 9.13 -1.90 -0.40
N ALA A 13 8.50 -1.28 -1.40
CA ALA A 13 8.90 -1.39 -2.80
C ALA A 13 10.29 -0.78 -3.04
N THR A 14 10.58 0.39 -2.48
CA THR A 14 11.90 1.03 -2.54
C THR A 14 12.97 0.13 -1.92
N ILE A 15 12.75 -0.40 -0.71
CA ILE A 15 13.68 -1.33 -0.07
C ILE A 15 13.85 -2.61 -0.92
N ALA A 16 12.78 -3.17 -1.47
CA ALA A 16 12.86 -4.36 -2.32
C ALA A 16 13.57 -4.13 -3.66
N SER A 17 13.59 -2.89 -4.15
CA SER A 17 14.31 -2.50 -5.37
C SER A 17 15.82 -2.40 -5.16
N GLU A 18 16.24 -2.11 -3.93
CA GLU A 18 17.63 -1.90 -3.51
C GLU A 18 17.84 -2.51 -2.11
N PRO A 19 17.85 -3.85 -1.98
CA PRO A 19 17.79 -4.55 -0.69
C PRO A 19 18.97 -4.30 0.25
N ASP A 20 20.08 -3.71 -0.20
CA ASP A 20 21.29 -3.43 0.59
C ASP A 20 21.72 -4.58 1.54
N GLY A 21 21.85 -5.78 0.98
CA GLY A 21 22.24 -6.99 1.73
C GLY A 21 21.13 -7.66 2.55
N LEU A 22 19.92 -7.11 2.59
CA LEU A 22 18.77 -7.75 3.22
C LEU A 22 18.33 -8.99 2.43
N PRO A 23 18.08 -10.15 3.10
CA PRO A 23 17.62 -11.36 2.45
C PRO A 23 16.12 -11.29 2.14
N ILE A 24 15.73 -10.38 1.25
CA ILE A 24 14.34 -10.22 0.81
C ILE A 24 14.01 -11.37 -0.14
N ILE A 25 13.06 -12.20 0.26
CA ILE A 25 12.63 -13.37 -0.50
C ILE A 25 11.31 -13.14 -1.26
N GLY A 26 10.68 -11.99 -1.03
CA GLY A 26 9.38 -11.63 -1.59
C GLY A 26 8.86 -10.32 -1.01
N LEU A 27 7.94 -9.69 -1.74
CA LEU A 27 7.28 -8.43 -1.38
C LEU A 27 5.75 -8.61 -1.43
N ALA A 28 5.04 -8.20 -0.39
CA ALA A 28 3.58 -8.09 -0.40
C ALA A 28 3.19 -6.65 -0.12
N VAL A 29 2.50 -6.02 -1.06
CA VAL A 29 2.08 -4.62 -0.94
C VAL A 29 0.58 -4.47 -1.12
N SER A 30 0.00 -3.51 -0.43
CA SER A 30 -1.41 -3.17 -0.58
C SER A 30 -1.68 -1.67 -0.44
N GLY A 31 -2.76 -1.19 -1.05
CA GLY A 31 -3.20 0.20 -0.92
C GLY A 31 -2.17 1.21 -1.46
N VAL A 32 -1.41 0.86 -2.48
CA VAL A 32 -0.41 1.73 -3.11
C VAL A 32 -0.52 1.61 -4.63
N CYS A 33 -0.81 2.70 -5.30
CA CYS A 33 -0.81 2.78 -6.76
C CYS A 33 0.44 3.50 -7.27
N MET A 34 0.58 3.64 -8.59
CA MET A 34 1.63 4.47 -9.16
C MET A 34 1.34 5.97 -9.01
N ASN A 35 0.07 6.37 -9.03
CA ASN A 35 -0.31 7.78 -9.15
C ASN A 35 -1.27 8.23 -8.03
N THR A 36 -0.97 9.39 -7.45
CA THR A 36 -1.88 10.11 -6.57
C THR A 36 -2.69 11.15 -7.37
N PRO A 37 -3.93 11.48 -6.94
CA PRO A 37 -4.71 12.56 -7.54
C PRO A 37 -3.96 13.91 -7.48
N PRO A 38 -3.86 14.68 -8.59
CA PRO A 38 -3.13 15.95 -8.62
C PRO A 38 -3.57 16.99 -7.58
N GLU A 39 -4.85 16.99 -7.24
CA GLU A 39 -5.48 17.87 -6.25
C GLU A 39 -4.98 17.61 -4.82
N HIS A 40 -4.38 16.46 -4.55
CA HIS A 40 -3.83 16.16 -3.24
C HIS A 40 -2.54 16.93 -2.97
N LYS A 41 -1.72 17.21 -3.99
CA LYS A 41 -0.40 17.85 -3.80
C LYS A 41 -0.48 19.19 -3.04
N PRO A 42 -1.37 20.14 -3.39
CA PRO A 42 -1.52 21.39 -2.63
C PRO A 42 -2.00 21.19 -1.19
N MET A 43 -2.80 20.15 -0.92
CA MET A 43 -3.27 19.82 0.43
C MET A 43 -2.10 19.38 1.32
N TRP A 44 -1.18 18.60 0.77
CA TRP A 44 -0.01 18.11 1.51
C TRP A 44 1.09 19.16 1.70
N GLU A 45 1.24 20.09 0.75
CA GLU A 45 2.15 21.25 0.89
C GLU A 45 1.72 22.21 2.01
N GLN A 46 0.44 22.20 2.39
CA GLN A 46 -0.12 23.01 3.46
C GLN A 46 -0.04 22.35 4.85
N LEU A 47 0.57 21.17 4.95
CA LEU A 47 0.71 20.49 6.23
C LEU A 47 1.55 21.31 7.23
N PRO A 48 1.20 21.25 8.53
CA PRO A 48 1.96 21.93 9.57
C PRO A 48 3.43 21.47 9.57
N ASP A 49 4.33 22.35 9.99
CA ASP A 49 5.74 22.03 10.11
C ASP A 49 6.04 21.29 11.42
N VAL A 50 5.59 20.03 11.47
CA VAL A 50 5.76 19.11 12.59
C VAL A 50 6.28 17.77 12.07
N PRO A 51 7.07 17.02 12.87
CA PRO A 51 7.63 15.73 12.43
C PRO A 51 6.57 14.67 12.14
N LEU A 52 5.52 14.63 12.95
CA LEU A 52 4.40 13.70 12.84
C LEU A 52 3.11 14.48 12.63
N VAL A 53 2.41 14.16 11.55
CA VAL A 53 1.12 14.75 11.20
C VAL A 53 0.01 13.83 11.68
N GLU A 54 -0.84 14.35 12.56
CA GLU A 54 -2.05 13.67 13.00
C GLU A 54 -3.24 14.13 12.15
N ILE A 55 -3.99 13.17 11.60
CA ILE A 55 -5.24 13.42 10.90
C ILE A 55 -6.38 13.12 11.87
N PRO A 56 -7.35 14.05 12.07
CA PRO A 56 -8.51 13.82 12.92
C PRO A 56 -9.22 12.50 12.57
N PRO A 57 -9.66 11.69 13.54
CA PRO A 57 -10.25 10.37 13.30
C PRO A 57 -11.37 10.35 12.26
N GLU A 58 -12.26 11.34 12.30
CA GLU A 58 -13.40 11.45 11.40
C GLU A 58 -12.95 11.71 9.96
N ALA A 59 -11.96 12.59 9.78
CA ALA A 59 -11.36 12.87 8.48
C ALA A 59 -10.58 11.64 7.98
N LYS A 60 -9.79 11.00 8.84
CA LYS A 60 -9.04 9.78 8.50
C LYS A 60 -9.99 8.68 8.04
N ALA A 61 -11.12 8.48 8.71
CA ALA A 61 -12.09 7.46 8.34
C ALA A 61 -12.62 7.62 6.91
N GLN A 62 -12.80 8.86 6.43
CA GLN A 62 -13.24 9.15 5.06
C GLN A 62 -12.24 8.70 3.99
N PHE A 63 -10.94 8.68 4.32
CA PHE A 63 -9.90 8.22 3.39
C PHE A 63 -9.64 6.71 3.51
N MET A 64 -9.76 6.16 4.73
CA MET A 64 -9.32 4.79 5.03
C MET A 64 -10.38 3.72 4.73
N PHE A 65 -11.67 4.07 4.82
CA PHE A 65 -12.77 3.09 4.76
C PHE A 65 -13.56 3.19 3.46
N GLY A 66 -14.10 2.04 3.03
CA GLY A 66 -14.84 1.89 1.79
C GLY A 66 -16.35 2.03 1.97
N PRO A 67 -17.16 1.32 1.16
CA PRO A 67 -18.61 1.50 1.16
C PRO A 67 -19.25 0.96 2.45
N PRO A 68 -20.41 1.49 2.88
CA PRO A 68 -21.13 0.95 4.03
C PRO A 68 -21.38 -0.57 3.92
N GLY A 69 -21.15 -1.30 5.02
CA GLY A 69 -21.28 -2.75 5.04
C GLY A 69 -20.06 -3.51 4.53
N SER A 70 -18.97 -2.83 4.19
CA SER A 70 -17.68 -3.49 3.91
C SER A 70 -16.82 -3.74 5.16
N PHE A 71 -17.15 -3.07 6.27
CA PHE A 71 -16.51 -3.17 7.59
C PHE A 71 -17.58 -3.18 8.69
N ASP A 72 -17.18 -3.50 9.92
CA ASP A 72 -18.07 -3.43 11.09
C ASP A 72 -18.20 -1.99 11.59
N VAL A 73 -19.39 -1.61 12.07
CA VAL A 73 -19.74 -0.20 12.32
C VAL A 73 -18.83 0.51 13.32
N ASP A 74 -18.25 -0.24 14.25
CA ASP A 74 -17.32 0.23 15.28
C ASP A 74 -15.85 0.26 14.83
N MET A 75 -15.55 -0.27 13.64
CA MET A 75 -14.18 -0.43 13.16
C MET A 75 -13.43 0.90 12.95
N PRO A 76 -14.05 1.99 12.43
CA PRO A 76 -13.35 3.28 12.35
C PRO A 76 -12.88 3.77 13.71
N ASP A 77 -13.73 3.70 14.73
CA ASP A 77 -13.39 4.08 16.10
C ASP A 77 -12.31 3.18 16.70
N ILE A 78 -12.38 1.86 16.45
CA ILE A 78 -11.34 0.92 16.86
C ILE A 78 -10.01 1.29 16.19
N SER A 79 -10.00 1.49 14.87
CA SER A 79 -8.79 1.82 14.11
C SER A 79 -8.14 3.12 14.58
N ALA A 80 -8.93 4.12 14.95
CA ALA A 80 -8.43 5.38 15.48
C ALA A 80 -7.70 5.20 16.83
N ARG A 81 -8.14 4.24 17.66
CA ARG A 81 -7.49 3.93 18.94
C ARG A 81 -6.24 3.06 18.79
N VAL A 82 -6.27 2.07 17.89
CA VAL A 82 -5.21 1.04 17.81
C VAL A 82 -4.17 1.29 16.72
N ALA A 83 -4.53 2.09 15.70
CA ALA A 83 -3.71 2.39 14.51
C ALA A 83 -3.82 3.89 14.13
N GLY A 84 -4.12 4.74 15.11
CA GLY A 84 -4.30 6.19 14.94
C GLY A 84 -3.02 7.02 14.96
N ALA A 85 -1.84 6.41 15.02
CA ALA A 85 -0.57 7.13 15.09
C ALA A 85 -0.41 8.12 13.92
N GLY A 86 0.21 9.26 14.20
CA GLY A 86 0.56 10.25 13.20
C GLY A 86 1.55 9.70 12.17
N ALA A 87 1.45 10.18 10.94
CA ALA A 87 2.36 9.80 9.87
C ALA A 87 3.55 10.76 9.79
N PRO A 88 4.77 10.27 9.52
CA PRO A 88 5.91 11.15 9.29
C PRO A 88 5.64 12.14 8.15
N LYS A 89 5.90 13.42 8.39
CA LYS A 89 5.66 14.47 7.37
C LYS A 89 6.45 14.20 6.10
N ASP A 90 7.70 13.76 6.23
CA ASP A 90 8.56 13.48 5.08
C ASP A 90 7.98 12.37 4.20
N GLU A 91 7.38 11.33 4.79
CA GLU A 91 6.69 10.26 4.07
C GLU A 91 5.45 10.79 3.31
N LEU A 92 4.67 11.67 3.94
CA LEU A 92 3.50 12.30 3.34
C LEU A 92 3.85 13.24 2.19
N VAL A 93 4.97 13.95 2.28
CA VAL A 93 5.44 14.85 1.22
C VAL A 93 6.03 14.03 0.07
N ASP A 94 6.87 13.03 0.35
CA ASP A 94 7.52 12.20 -0.66
C ASP A 94 6.48 11.47 -1.53
N ILE A 95 5.47 10.83 -0.92
CA ILE A 95 4.47 10.03 -1.64
C ILE A 95 3.67 10.84 -2.67
N VAL A 96 3.53 12.15 -2.49
CA VAL A 96 2.79 13.02 -3.43
C VAL A 96 3.66 13.85 -4.35
N SER A 97 4.95 13.99 -4.04
CA SER A 97 5.86 14.84 -4.80
C SER A 97 6.81 14.06 -5.71
N THR A 98 7.30 12.90 -5.27
CA THR A 98 8.35 12.14 -5.96
C THR A 98 7.87 10.76 -6.42
N TRP A 99 7.01 10.09 -5.63
CA TRP A 99 6.64 8.70 -5.88
C TRP A 99 6.10 8.45 -7.28
N SER A 100 5.14 9.24 -7.76
CA SER A 100 4.55 9.02 -9.09
C SER A 100 5.57 9.03 -10.24
N SER A 101 6.64 9.82 -10.10
CA SER A 101 7.73 9.86 -11.08
C SER A 101 8.74 8.71 -10.92
N SER A 102 8.96 8.25 -9.68
CA SER A 102 9.98 7.24 -9.36
C SER A 102 9.45 5.81 -9.38
N ALA A 103 8.15 5.61 -9.15
CA ALA A 103 7.50 4.30 -9.04
C ALA A 103 7.81 3.36 -10.22
N PRO A 104 7.74 3.78 -11.51
CA PRO A 104 8.08 2.88 -12.61
C PRO A 104 9.52 2.36 -12.53
N SER A 105 10.46 3.22 -12.11
CA SER A 105 11.88 2.87 -11.99
C SER A 105 12.12 1.96 -10.77
N VAL A 106 11.49 2.26 -9.64
CA VAL A 106 11.56 1.45 -8.41
C VAL A 106 10.97 0.06 -8.66
N LEU A 107 9.74 -0.02 -9.17
CA LEU A 107 9.05 -1.28 -9.44
C LEU A 107 9.82 -2.12 -10.48
N GLY A 108 10.38 -1.48 -11.50
CA GLY A 108 11.19 -2.15 -12.53
C GLY A 108 12.47 -2.78 -12.01
N ARG A 109 12.99 -2.38 -10.85
CA ARG A 109 14.20 -2.96 -10.23
C ARG A 109 13.92 -4.13 -9.28
N ILE A 110 12.66 -4.35 -8.89
CA ILE A 110 12.30 -5.42 -7.94
C ILE A 110 12.50 -6.78 -8.61
N ALA A 111 13.38 -7.60 -8.03
CA ALA A 111 13.79 -8.90 -8.57
C ALA A 111 13.30 -10.10 -7.73
N VAL A 112 12.36 -9.86 -6.82
CA VAL A 112 11.74 -10.89 -5.95
C VAL A 112 10.27 -11.08 -6.32
N PRO A 113 9.63 -12.22 -6.00
CA PRO A 113 8.20 -12.38 -6.21
C PRO A 113 7.37 -11.27 -5.53
N VAL A 114 6.31 -10.83 -6.19
CA VAL A 114 5.41 -9.78 -5.67
C VAL A 114 3.97 -10.26 -5.54
N HIS A 115 3.36 -9.98 -4.38
CA HIS A 115 1.92 -10.03 -4.13
C HIS A 115 1.40 -8.60 -3.98
N TYR A 116 0.40 -8.22 -4.77
CA TYR A 116 -0.17 -6.88 -4.76
C TYR A 116 -1.69 -6.92 -4.67
N ARG A 117 -2.25 -6.17 -3.72
CA ARG A 117 -3.69 -6.00 -3.55
C ARG A 117 -4.09 -4.54 -3.45
N GLN A 118 -4.97 -4.10 -4.35
CA GLN A 118 -5.51 -2.75 -4.31
C GLN A 118 -6.97 -2.75 -3.89
N ALA A 119 -7.36 -1.80 -3.06
CA ALA A 119 -8.76 -1.60 -2.71
C ALA A 119 -9.57 -1.16 -3.95
N GLU A 120 -10.82 -1.58 -4.04
CA GLU A 120 -11.73 -1.16 -5.10
C GLU A 120 -12.12 0.31 -4.97
N ILE A 121 -12.27 0.80 -3.74
CA ILE A 121 -12.64 2.19 -3.44
C ILE A 121 -11.50 2.81 -2.63
N ASP A 122 -10.62 3.55 -3.29
CA ASP A 122 -9.49 4.23 -2.66
C ASP A 122 -9.61 5.74 -2.88
N HIS A 123 -9.49 6.52 -1.81
CA HIS A 123 -9.61 7.97 -1.83
C HIS A 123 -8.26 8.69 -1.81
N LEU A 124 -7.15 7.96 -1.72
CA LEU A 124 -5.79 8.51 -1.69
C LEU A 124 -5.06 8.33 -3.02
N TRP A 125 -5.45 7.31 -3.78
CA TRP A 125 -4.79 6.89 -5.00
C TRP A 125 -5.73 6.93 -6.21
N ILE A 126 -5.16 7.14 -7.39
CA ILE A 126 -5.87 6.82 -8.64
C ILE A 126 -5.89 5.29 -8.73
N CYS A 127 -7.08 4.71 -8.60
CA CYS A 127 -7.28 3.26 -8.55
C CYS A 127 -8.22 2.75 -9.65
N GLY A 128 -8.08 1.47 -9.96
CA GLY A 128 -8.91 0.76 -10.93
C GLY A 128 -8.16 -0.43 -11.51
N GLN A 129 -8.86 -1.31 -12.24
CA GLN A 129 -8.23 -2.49 -12.82
C GLN A 129 -7.06 -2.12 -13.74
N GLN A 130 -7.18 -1.05 -14.53
CA GLN A 130 -6.10 -0.57 -15.39
C GLN A 130 -4.85 -0.12 -14.60
N GLU A 131 -5.04 0.48 -13.42
CA GLU A 131 -3.93 0.88 -12.55
C GLU A 131 -3.28 -0.35 -11.91
N VAL A 132 -4.06 -1.36 -11.53
CA VAL A 132 -3.54 -2.65 -11.05
C VAL A 132 -2.71 -3.34 -12.13
N ASP A 133 -3.22 -3.41 -13.35
CA ASP A 133 -2.52 -4.02 -14.49
C ASP A 133 -1.24 -3.25 -14.83
N SER A 134 -1.28 -1.92 -14.75
CA SER A 134 -0.11 -1.07 -15.03
C SER A 134 0.96 -1.18 -13.94
N PHE A 135 0.56 -1.25 -12.66
CA PHE A 135 1.46 -1.54 -11.56
C PHE A 135 2.12 -2.92 -11.72
N ALA A 136 1.32 -3.94 -12.05
CA ALA A 136 1.83 -5.29 -12.30
C ALA A 136 2.81 -5.33 -13.47
N LYS A 137 2.53 -4.59 -14.55
CA LYS A 137 3.42 -4.47 -15.70
C LYS A 137 4.73 -3.76 -15.38
N ALA A 138 4.73 -2.79 -14.46
CA ALA A 138 5.94 -2.08 -14.04
C ALA A 138 6.92 -2.99 -13.28
N LEU A 139 6.44 -4.07 -12.68
CA LEU A 139 7.24 -5.10 -12.00
C LEU A 139 7.94 -6.06 -12.99
N ALA A 140 8.57 -5.52 -14.03
CA ALA A 140 9.06 -6.28 -15.18
C ALA A 140 10.18 -7.30 -14.87
N ASN A 141 10.93 -7.08 -13.78
CA ASN A 141 12.01 -7.97 -13.34
C ASN A 141 11.56 -8.95 -12.23
N ALA A 142 10.33 -8.83 -11.72
CA ALA A 142 9.84 -9.76 -10.72
C ALA A 142 9.58 -11.13 -11.38
N PRO A 143 10.10 -12.25 -10.82
CA PRO A 143 9.92 -13.58 -11.40
C PRO A 143 8.46 -14.05 -11.39
N ARG A 144 7.63 -13.44 -10.54
CA ARG A 144 6.19 -13.70 -10.42
C ARG A 144 5.51 -12.49 -9.83
N VAL A 145 4.38 -12.11 -10.40
CA VAL A 145 3.51 -11.04 -9.92
C VAL A 145 2.10 -11.58 -9.76
N ASP A 146 1.60 -11.62 -8.53
CA ASP A 146 0.19 -11.86 -8.20
C ASP A 146 -0.46 -10.52 -7.83
N ALA A 147 -1.11 -9.88 -8.79
CA ALA A 147 -1.76 -8.58 -8.62
C ALA A 147 -3.27 -8.69 -8.80
N ALA A 148 -4.05 -8.12 -7.88
CA ALA A 148 -5.51 -8.12 -7.98
C ALA A 148 -6.14 -6.96 -7.21
N MET A 149 -7.34 -6.58 -7.63
CA MET A 149 -8.19 -5.67 -6.87
C MET A 149 -9.06 -6.45 -5.87
N MET A 150 -9.25 -5.89 -4.67
CA MET A 150 -10.11 -6.45 -3.62
C MET A 150 -11.44 -5.70 -3.59
N ARG A 151 -12.50 -6.38 -4.02
CA ARG A 151 -13.85 -5.80 -4.09
C ARG A 151 -14.43 -5.50 -2.72
N ASN A 152 -15.31 -4.51 -2.68
CA ASN A 152 -16.02 -4.08 -1.48
C ASN A 152 -15.04 -3.75 -0.34
N THR A 153 -14.00 -2.98 -0.65
CA THR A 153 -13.00 -2.53 0.34
C THR A 153 -12.62 -1.07 0.13
N GLY A 154 -12.27 -0.43 1.23
CA GLY A 154 -11.57 0.85 1.30
C GLY A 154 -10.06 0.69 1.33
N HIS A 155 -9.36 1.83 1.33
CA HIS A 155 -7.90 1.91 1.40
C HIS A 155 -7.28 0.95 2.43
N CYS A 156 -7.70 1.00 3.70
CA CYS A 156 -7.24 0.07 4.73
C CYS A 156 -7.98 -1.27 4.68
N VAL A 157 -7.64 -2.10 3.69
CA VAL A 157 -8.27 -3.41 3.46
C VAL A 157 -8.27 -4.31 4.71
N ASP A 158 -7.25 -4.23 5.56
CA ASP A 158 -7.16 -4.98 6.82
C ASP A 158 -8.34 -4.76 7.78
N PHE A 159 -8.95 -3.57 7.73
CA PHE A 159 -10.11 -3.23 8.58
C PHE A 159 -11.45 -3.60 7.95
N HIS A 160 -11.45 -4.17 6.75
CA HIS A 160 -12.66 -4.61 6.07
C HIS A 160 -12.93 -6.09 6.37
N ARG A 161 -14.16 -6.55 6.12
CA ARG A 161 -14.59 -7.94 6.37
C ARG A 161 -13.75 -8.98 5.63
N VAL A 162 -13.16 -8.58 4.50
CA VAL A 162 -12.25 -9.41 3.70
C VAL A 162 -10.77 -9.26 4.11
N GLY A 163 -10.44 -8.43 5.10
CA GLY A 163 -9.07 -8.20 5.56
C GLY A 163 -8.37 -9.48 6.03
N ARG A 164 -9.11 -10.39 6.68
CA ARG A 164 -8.58 -11.73 7.02
C ARG A 164 -8.16 -12.53 5.78
N ALA A 165 -8.86 -12.38 4.65
CA ALA A 165 -8.47 -13.03 3.41
C ALA A 165 -7.17 -12.44 2.85
N LEU A 166 -6.96 -11.11 2.93
CA LEU A 166 -5.69 -10.47 2.57
C LEU A 166 -4.54 -11.05 3.39
N GLN A 167 -4.69 -11.12 4.71
CA GLN A 167 -3.65 -11.63 5.62
C GLN A 167 -3.30 -13.09 5.33
N LEU A 168 -4.31 -13.94 5.05
CA LEU A 168 -4.08 -15.33 4.67
C LEU A 168 -3.37 -15.46 3.32
N GLN A 169 -3.69 -14.60 2.35
CA GLN A 169 -2.97 -14.56 1.07
C GLN A 169 -1.51 -14.16 1.25
N GLN A 170 -1.23 -13.14 2.07
CA GLN A 170 0.13 -12.69 2.36
C GLN A 170 0.95 -13.79 3.06
N LEU A 171 0.36 -14.49 4.03
CA LEU A 171 1.01 -15.61 4.71
C LEU A 171 1.30 -16.77 3.75
N ALA A 172 0.32 -17.18 2.94
CA ALA A 172 0.49 -18.24 1.95
C ALA A 172 1.57 -17.87 0.94
N PHE A 173 1.59 -16.62 0.49
CA PHE A 173 2.60 -16.11 -0.43
C PHE A 173 4.00 -16.13 0.18
N ALA A 174 4.15 -15.73 1.45
CA ALA A 174 5.42 -15.78 2.15
C ALA A 174 5.97 -17.21 2.29
N LEU A 175 5.10 -18.18 2.63
CA LEU A 175 5.45 -19.60 2.69
C LEU A 175 5.89 -20.13 1.32
N GLN A 176 5.19 -19.74 0.26
CA GLN A 176 5.56 -20.13 -1.10
C GLN A 176 6.94 -19.57 -1.49
N CYS A 177 7.21 -18.29 -1.24
CA CYS A 177 8.51 -17.67 -1.51
C CYS A 177 9.65 -18.40 -0.78
N ALA A 178 9.43 -18.81 0.47
CA ALA A 178 10.42 -19.55 1.24
C ALA A 178 10.69 -20.95 0.66
N ALA A 179 9.66 -21.62 0.14
CA ALA A 179 9.80 -22.94 -0.49
C ALA A 179 10.49 -22.89 -1.87
N GLU A 180 10.45 -21.75 -2.55
CA GLU A 180 11.04 -21.51 -3.88
C GLU A 180 12.52 -21.09 -3.83
N LEU A 181 13.09 -20.88 -2.64
CA LEU A 181 14.51 -20.52 -2.50
C LEU A 181 15.42 -21.61 -3.09
N PRO A 182 16.44 -21.22 -3.87
CA PRO A 182 17.48 -22.15 -4.30
C PRO A 182 18.10 -22.86 -3.09
N ARG A 183 18.26 -24.17 -3.18
CA ARG A 183 18.93 -24.99 -2.17
C ARG A 183 20.44 -25.02 -2.37
#